data_AF-W5SL48-F1
#
_entry.id   AF-W5SL48-F1
#
_cell.length_a   1.000
_cell.length_b   1.000
_cell.length_c   1.000
_cell.angle_alpha   90.00
_cell.angle_beta   90.00
_cell.angle_gamma   90.00
#
_symmetry.space_group_name_H-M   'P 1'
#
loop_
_entity.id
_entity.type
_entity.pdbx_description
1 polymer ?
#
loop_
_entity_poly.entity_id
_entity_poly.type
_entity_poly.pdbx_seq_one_letter_code
_entity_poly.pdbx_strand_id
1 'polypeptide(L)'
;MVEVVLRKGEGDPNATKTGETKQKSIGKLLGEKTNDGTEMQAAAASATIGAVGGADILKAIAISDNVTAEVGIEQAKNAAEIAAANKEEQKELGASVRKDAVIAGGMALRGIAKDGKFVAKTGEDKSAFAINGAVASAVNKVLSTLIIAIRNRVDLGLKEINKVLGEIKQGEGSVAKINE
;
A
#
# COMPACT_ATOMS: atom_id res chain seq x y z
N MET A 1 -9.88 7.84 -4.40
CA MET A 1 -10.32 6.44 -4.66
C MET A 1 -10.42 5.63 -3.37
N VAL A 2 -9.36 5.56 -2.54
CA VAL A 2 -9.36 4.76 -1.30
C VAL A 2 -10.48 5.16 -0.33
N GLU A 3 -10.75 6.46 -0.15
CA GLU A 3 -11.85 6.96 0.69
C GLU A 3 -13.26 6.55 0.20
N VAL A 4 -13.38 6.19 -1.08
CA VAL A 4 -14.65 5.78 -1.69
C VAL A 4 -14.90 4.29 -1.47
N VAL A 5 -13.84 3.49 -1.32
CA VAL A 5 -13.92 2.03 -1.34
C VAL A 5 -13.67 1.38 0.02
N LEU A 6 -12.84 1.98 0.88
CA LEU A 6 -12.67 1.51 2.26
C LEU A 6 -13.78 2.06 3.15
N ARG A 7 -14.22 1.24 4.12
CA ARG A 7 -15.21 1.68 5.11
C ARG A 7 -14.58 2.71 6.05
N LYS A 8 -15.43 3.57 6.62
CA LYS A 8 -15.01 4.51 7.67
C LYS A 8 -14.37 3.72 8.82
N GLY A 9 -13.11 4.04 9.15
CA GLY A 9 -12.34 3.35 10.20
C GLY A 9 -11.59 2.09 9.74
N GLU A 10 -11.70 1.65 8.48
CA GLU A 10 -11.04 0.42 8.00
C GLU A 10 -9.55 0.63 7.69
N GLY A 11 -8.66 -0.01 8.46
CA GLY A 11 -7.21 0.14 8.34
C GLY A 11 -6.63 1.30 9.18
N ASP A 12 -5.33 1.26 9.43
CA ASP A 12 -4.58 2.28 10.17
C ASP A 12 -3.31 2.68 9.41
N PRO A 13 -3.20 3.93 8.91
CA PRO A 13 -2.01 4.38 8.19
C PRO A 13 -0.78 4.47 9.09
N ASN A 14 -0.96 4.42 10.42
CA ASN A 14 0.12 4.41 11.39
C ASN A 14 0.47 3.01 11.90
N ALA A 15 -0.14 1.96 11.34
CA ALA A 15 0.11 0.60 11.78
C ALA A 15 1.60 0.25 11.69
N THR A 16 2.13 -0.19 12.82
CA THR A 16 3.55 -0.50 13.01
C THR A 16 3.69 -1.56 14.10
N LYS A 17 4.52 -2.57 13.85
CA LYS A 17 4.84 -3.66 14.79
C LYS A 17 6.31 -4.05 14.72
N THR A 18 6.97 -3.86 13.57
CA THR A 18 8.40 -4.13 13.48
C THR A 18 9.21 -3.05 14.19
N GLY A 19 10.38 -3.42 14.69
CA GLY A 19 11.25 -2.49 15.43
C GLY A 19 11.97 -1.51 14.50
N GLU A 20 12.27 -0.32 15.03
CA GLU A 20 12.87 0.78 14.29
C GLU A 20 14.14 0.39 13.53
N THR A 21 14.99 -0.48 14.09
CA THR A 21 16.22 -0.94 13.43
C THR A 21 15.92 -1.61 12.08
N LYS A 22 14.87 -2.45 12.02
CA LYS A 22 14.46 -3.10 10.77
C LYS A 22 13.93 -2.07 9.79
N GLN A 23 13.02 -1.22 10.25
CA GLN A 23 12.38 -0.17 9.45
C GLN A 23 13.40 0.78 8.85
N LYS A 24 14.31 1.30 9.68
CA LYS A 24 15.41 2.18 9.31
C LYS A 24 16.28 1.55 8.21
N SER A 25 16.61 0.26 8.36
CA SER A 25 17.49 -0.45 7.43
C SER A 25 16.90 -0.66 6.02
N ILE A 26 15.58 -0.60 5.86
CA ILE A 26 14.91 -0.81 4.55
C ILE A 26 15.24 0.31 3.56
N GLY A 27 15.61 1.51 4.04
CA GLY A 27 16.06 2.61 3.17
C GLY A 27 17.24 2.24 2.29
N LYS A 28 18.07 1.28 2.72
CA LYS A 28 19.19 0.74 1.95
C LYS A 28 18.77 0.07 0.64
N LEU A 29 17.53 -0.45 0.57
CA LEU A 29 16.97 -0.98 -0.67
C LEU A 29 16.64 0.12 -1.69
N LEU A 30 16.53 1.37 -1.26
CA LEU A 30 16.14 2.51 -2.10
C LEU A 30 17.33 3.32 -2.63
N GLY A 31 18.52 3.14 -2.03
CA GLY A 31 19.75 3.86 -2.37
C GLY A 31 20.43 3.37 -3.65
N GLU A 32 21.73 3.65 -3.81
CA GLU A 32 22.55 3.21 -4.97
C GLU A 32 23.62 2.17 -4.64
N LYS A 33 23.93 1.97 -3.35
CA LYS A 33 25.08 1.15 -2.96
C LYS A 33 24.83 -0.33 -3.20
N THR A 34 25.50 -0.89 -4.20
CA THR A 34 25.32 -2.25 -4.73
C THR A 34 25.60 -3.40 -3.76
N ASN A 35 26.04 -3.16 -2.53
CA ASN A 35 26.26 -4.19 -1.50
C ASN A 35 25.33 -4.05 -0.29
N ASP A 36 24.46 -3.04 -0.26
CA ASP A 36 23.60 -2.73 0.88
C ASP A 36 22.23 -3.42 0.81
N GLY A 37 21.82 -3.83 -0.39
CA GLY A 37 20.58 -4.59 -0.60
C GLY A 37 20.75 -6.09 -0.37
N THR A 38 20.98 -6.49 0.88
CA THR A 38 21.20 -7.91 1.23
C THR A 38 19.91 -8.63 1.62
N GLU A 39 20.00 -9.94 1.79
CA GLU A 39 18.93 -10.77 2.38
C GLU A 39 18.44 -10.23 3.74
N MET A 40 19.28 -9.55 4.51
CA MET A 40 18.88 -8.92 5.78
C MET A 40 17.86 -7.80 5.57
N GLN A 41 18.11 -6.91 4.60
CA GLN A 41 17.19 -5.83 4.26
C GLN A 41 15.92 -6.37 3.61
N ALA A 42 16.04 -7.40 2.77
CA ALA A 42 14.90 -8.11 2.19
C ALA A 42 14.01 -8.75 3.28
N ALA A 43 14.62 -9.35 4.30
CA ALA A 43 13.90 -9.92 5.44
C ALA A 43 13.24 -8.82 6.30
N ALA A 44 13.90 -7.68 6.51
CA ALA A 44 13.30 -6.53 7.19
C ALA A 44 12.09 -5.98 6.43
N ALA A 45 12.19 -5.86 5.11
CA ALA A 45 11.07 -5.48 4.24
C ALA A 45 9.93 -6.49 4.33
N SER A 46 10.24 -7.78 4.21
CA SER A 46 9.25 -8.86 4.30
C SER A 46 8.52 -8.86 5.65
N ALA A 47 9.24 -8.65 6.75
CA ALA A 47 8.65 -8.54 8.09
C ALA A 47 7.73 -7.31 8.20
N THR A 48 8.15 -6.17 7.67
CA THR A 48 7.37 -4.92 7.62
C THR A 48 6.06 -5.12 6.85
N ILE A 49 6.15 -5.71 5.66
CA ILE A 49 4.99 -5.99 4.80
C ILE A 49 4.07 -7.05 5.44
N GLY A 50 4.64 -8.04 6.13
CA GLY A 50 3.89 -9.07 6.85
C GLY A 50 3.17 -8.54 8.10
N ALA A 51 3.67 -7.48 8.72
CA ALA A 51 3.13 -6.93 9.97
C ALA A 51 1.78 -6.20 9.81
N VAL A 52 1.47 -5.71 8.61
CA VAL A 52 0.32 -4.84 8.33
C VAL A 52 -0.68 -5.47 7.36
N GLY A 53 -1.95 -5.07 7.45
CA GLY A 53 -2.99 -5.46 6.50
C GLY A 53 -2.96 -4.60 5.23
N GLY A 54 -3.59 -5.07 4.15
CA GLY A 54 -3.64 -4.28 2.91
C GLY A 54 -4.44 -2.99 3.04
N ALA A 55 -5.42 -2.92 3.96
CA ALA A 55 -6.17 -1.70 4.25
C ALA A 55 -5.28 -0.64 4.93
N ASP A 56 -4.37 -1.06 5.81
CA ASP A 56 -3.38 -0.18 6.46
C ASP A 56 -2.47 0.45 5.39
N ILE A 57 -1.98 -0.39 4.47
CA ILE A 57 -1.12 0.05 3.35
C ILE A 57 -1.88 1.00 2.43
N LEU A 58 -3.12 0.66 2.03
CA LEU A 58 -3.94 1.52 1.18
C LEU A 58 -4.24 2.87 1.84
N LYS A 59 -4.52 2.89 3.14
CA LYS A 59 -4.69 4.15 3.88
C LYS A 59 -3.41 4.95 3.93
N ALA A 60 -2.26 4.34 4.21
CA ALA A 60 -0.98 5.03 4.22
C ALA A 60 -0.65 5.67 2.86
N ILE A 61 -0.95 4.97 1.76
CA ILE A 61 -0.85 5.52 0.40
C ILE A 61 -1.85 6.68 0.21
N ALA A 62 -3.10 6.52 0.62
CA ALA A 62 -4.15 7.51 0.40
C ALA A 62 -3.93 8.84 1.12
N ILE A 63 -3.33 8.80 2.32
CA ILE A 63 -3.00 10.01 3.09
C ILE A 63 -1.67 10.64 2.68
N SER A 64 -0.95 10.06 1.71
CA SER A 64 0.31 10.61 1.24
C SER A 64 0.06 11.86 0.40
N ASP A 65 0.86 12.89 0.62
CA ASP A 65 0.84 14.10 -0.19
C ASP A 65 1.41 13.84 -1.58
N ASN A 66 1.08 14.73 -2.52
CA ASN A 66 1.73 14.73 -3.83
C ASN A 66 3.21 15.07 -3.66
N VAL A 67 4.06 14.33 -4.37
CA VAL A 67 5.49 14.61 -4.44
C VAL A 67 5.71 15.81 -5.36
N THR A 68 6.16 16.92 -4.79
CA THR A 68 6.30 18.22 -5.49
C THR A 68 7.74 18.62 -5.77
N ALA A 69 8.70 17.90 -5.19
CA ALA A 69 10.13 18.11 -5.37
C ALA A 69 10.87 16.78 -5.21
N GLU A 70 12.14 16.77 -5.59
CA GLU A 70 13.03 15.67 -5.24
C GLU A 70 13.18 15.54 -3.72
N VAL A 71 13.05 14.32 -3.21
CA VAL A 71 13.11 13.99 -1.78
C VAL A 71 14.17 12.93 -1.57
N GLY A 72 15.11 13.16 -0.64
CA GLY A 72 16.07 12.12 -0.24
C GLY A 72 15.44 11.07 0.67
N ILE A 73 16.11 9.92 0.82
CA ILE A 73 15.57 8.74 1.52
C ILE A 73 15.32 9.04 3.01
N GLU A 74 16.21 9.83 3.64
CA GLU A 74 16.09 10.21 5.05
C GLU A 74 15.01 11.28 5.29
N GLN A 75 14.66 12.07 4.26
CA GLN A 75 13.74 13.20 4.35
C GLN A 75 12.29 12.83 4.04
N ALA A 76 12.05 11.63 3.49
CA ALA A 76 10.71 11.17 3.18
C ALA A 76 9.78 11.24 4.40
N LYS A 77 8.54 11.68 4.17
CA LYS A 77 7.50 11.89 5.20
C LYS A 77 6.29 10.97 5.02
N ASN A 78 6.10 10.43 3.83
CA ASN A 78 4.95 9.60 3.49
C ASN A 78 5.32 8.51 2.47
N ALA A 79 4.34 7.67 2.11
CA ALA A 79 4.57 6.53 1.22
C ALA A 79 4.93 6.98 -0.21
N ALA A 80 4.30 8.04 -0.71
CA ALA A 80 4.60 8.57 -2.03
C ALA A 80 6.03 9.12 -2.13
N GLU A 81 6.49 9.84 -1.10
CA GLU A 81 7.87 10.33 -1.03
C GLU A 81 8.88 9.20 -0.89
N ILE A 82 8.60 8.12 -0.14
CA ILE A 82 9.46 6.92 -0.13
C ILE A 82 9.57 6.32 -1.54
N ALA A 83 8.46 6.28 -2.27
CA ALA A 83 8.44 5.71 -3.60
C ALA A 83 9.27 6.53 -4.60
N ALA A 84 9.13 7.86 -4.52
CA ALA A 84 9.83 8.82 -5.37
C ALA A 84 11.24 9.18 -4.87
N ALA A 85 11.66 8.69 -3.70
CA ALA A 85 12.91 9.09 -3.08
C ALA A 85 14.10 8.91 -4.03
N ASN A 86 14.93 9.95 -4.11
CA ASN A 86 16.17 9.96 -4.86
C ASN A 86 17.06 8.81 -4.40
N LYS A 87 17.81 8.27 -5.34
CA LYS A 87 18.78 7.25 -5.01
C LYS A 87 20.00 7.95 -4.44
N GLU A 88 20.31 7.65 -3.18
CA GLU A 88 21.43 8.23 -2.47
C GLU A 88 22.36 7.10 -1.98
N GLU A 89 23.64 7.39 -1.82
CA GLU A 89 24.55 6.43 -1.19
C GLU A 89 24.18 6.24 0.28
N GLN A 90 23.89 4.98 0.62
CA GLN A 90 23.85 4.50 2.00
C GLN A 90 22.93 5.26 2.95
N LYS A 91 21.67 5.45 2.55
CA LYS A 91 20.67 6.14 3.36
C LYS A 91 19.67 5.19 4.00
N GLU A 92 19.37 5.50 5.25
CA GLU A 92 18.39 4.80 6.08
C GLU A 92 17.09 5.60 6.12
N LEU A 93 15.97 4.95 6.42
CA LEU A 93 14.71 5.66 6.51
C LEU A 93 14.66 6.60 7.72
N GLY A 94 14.19 7.82 7.48
CA GLY A 94 13.93 8.83 8.49
C GLY A 94 12.85 8.39 9.48
N ALA A 95 12.89 8.91 10.71
CA ALA A 95 11.95 8.53 11.76
C ALA A 95 10.48 8.83 11.42
N SER A 96 10.24 9.84 10.58
CA SER A 96 8.92 10.25 10.07
C SER A 96 8.16 9.11 9.39
N VAL A 97 8.88 8.21 8.70
CA VAL A 97 8.31 7.13 7.89
C VAL A 97 8.52 5.74 8.48
N ARG A 98 9.03 5.63 9.71
CA ARG A 98 9.23 4.34 10.43
C ARG A 98 7.91 3.77 10.95
N LYS A 99 7.01 3.48 10.02
CA LYS A 99 5.71 2.85 10.24
C LYS A 99 5.55 1.78 9.18
N ASP A 100 5.22 0.56 9.58
CA ASP A 100 5.18 -0.57 8.65
C ASP A 100 4.22 -0.33 7.48
N ALA A 101 3.06 0.28 7.73
CA ALA A 101 2.08 0.61 6.69
C ALA A 101 2.63 1.61 5.66
N VAL A 102 3.35 2.63 6.12
CA VAL A 102 3.94 3.68 5.28
C VAL A 102 5.08 3.11 4.43
N ILE A 103 5.95 2.29 5.03
CA ILE A 103 7.07 1.65 4.32
C ILE A 103 6.54 0.67 3.28
N ALA A 104 5.61 -0.22 3.67
CA ALA A 104 5.00 -1.16 2.74
C ALA A 104 4.27 -0.44 1.60
N GLY A 105 3.62 0.70 1.89
CA GLY A 105 2.99 1.55 0.89
C GLY A 105 4.00 2.14 -0.09
N GLY A 106 5.09 2.69 0.42
CA GLY A 106 6.16 3.26 -0.42
C GLY A 106 6.86 2.20 -1.26
N MET A 107 7.10 1.01 -0.71
CA MET A 107 7.63 -0.13 -1.46
C MET A 107 6.67 -0.60 -2.56
N ALA A 108 5.38 -0.69 -2.27
CA ALA A 108 4.39 -1.07 -3.27
C ALA A 108 4.31 -0.04 -4.40
N LEU A 109 4.23 1.25 -4.06
CA LEU A 109 4.21 2.35 -5.04
C LEU A 109 5.49 2.37 -5.89
N ARG A 110 6.67 2.19 -5.28
CA ARG A 110 7.93 2.12 -6.04
C ARG A 110 7.96 0.89 -6.94
N GLY A 111 7.48 -0.27 -6.46
CA GLY A 111 7.45 -1.50 -7.24
C GLY A 111 6.57 -1.44 -8.49
N ILE A 112 5.55 -0.57 -8.51
CA ILE A 112 4.68 -0.36 -9.68
C ILE A 112 5.06 0.89 -10.50
N ALA A 113 5.96 1.73 -9.99
CA ALA A 113 6.41 2.93 -10.69
C ALA A 113 7.33 2.54 -11.86
N LYS A 114 7.20 3.23 -13.01
CA LYS A 114 7.96 2.96 -14.24
C LYS A 114 9.48 2.87 -14.01
N ASP A 115 10.03 3.80 -13.25
CA ASP A 115 11.47 3.88 -12.96
C ASP A 115 11.82 3.40 -11.55
N GLY A 116 10.87 2.79 -10.86
CA GLY A 116 11.05 2.28 -9.52
C GLY A 116 11.96 1.05 -9.50
N LYS A 117 13.06 1.16 -8.76
CA LYS A 117 14.06 0.10 -8.61
C LYS A 117 14.47 -0.05 -7.16
N PHE A 118 14.90 -1.26 -6.82
CA PHE A 118 15.49 -1.58 -5.54
C PHE A 118 16.91 -2.08 -5.77
N VAL A 119 17.84 -1.67 -4.92
CA VAL A 119 19.21 -2.14 -4.97
C VAL A 119 19.32 -3.51 -4.32
N ALA A 120 20.07 -4.39 -4.96
CA ALA A 120 20.41 -5.73 -4.48
C ALA A 120 21.93 -5.90 -4.47
N LYS A 121 22.41 -6.78 -3.59
CA LYS A 121 23.82 -7.16 -3.50
C LYS A 121 24.33 -7.70 -4.85
N THR A 122 25.42 -7.16 -5.37
CA THR A 122 26.07 -7.67 -6.60
C THR A 122 26.85 -8.96 -6.36
N GLY A 123 26.91 -9.81 -7.38
CA GLY A 123 27.63 -11.09 -7.33
C GLY A 123 26.81 -12.24 -6.75
N GLU A 124 25.51 -12.06 -6.53
CA GLU A 124 24.57 -13.11 -6.12
C GLU A 124 23.12 -12.78 -6.52
N ASP A 125 22.33 -13.79 -6.89
CA ASP A 125 20.92 -13.59 -7.26
C ASP A 125 19.95 -13.68 -6.07
N LYS A 126 20.37 -14.34 -4.98
CA LYS A 126 19.51 -14.60 -3.81
C LYS A 126 18.94 -13.32 -3.19
N SER A 127 19.75 -12.27 -3.09
CA SER A 127 19.32 -10.97 -2.56
C SER A 127 18.26 -10.34 -3.48
N ALA A 128 18.46 -10.37 -4.79
CA ALA A 128 17.49 -9.88 -5.77
C ALA A 128 16.17 -10.66 -5.69
N PHE A 129 16.22 -11.99 -5.60
CA PHE A 129 15.01 -12.81 -5.46
C PHE A 129 14.24 -12.52 -4.16
N ALA A 130 14.94 -12.36 -3.03
CA ALA A 130 14.32 -12.03 -1.76
C ALA A 130 13.64 -10.64 -1.80
N ILE A 131 14.30 -9.64 -2.38
CA ILE A 131 13.75 -8.28 -2.54
C ILE A 131 12.53 -8.32 -3.46
N ASN A 132 12.62 -8.99 -4.61
CA ASN A 132 11.51 -9.13 -5.54
C ASN A 132 10.30 -9.82 -4.88
N GLY A 133 10.53 -10.86 -4.08
CA GLY A 133 9.48 -11.53 -3.31
C GLY A 133 8.79 -10.59 -2.31
N ALA A 134 9.56 -9.78 -1.58
CA ALA A 134 9.02 -8.78 -0.66
C ALA A 134 8.19 -7.73 -1.42
N VAL A 135 8.75 -7.12 -2.47
CA VAL A 135 8.06 -6.09 -3.26
C VAL A 135 6.80 -6.64 -3.92
N ALA A 136 6.85 -7.82 -4.53
CA ALA A 136 5.69 -8.48 -5.11
C ALA A 136 4.60 -8.74 -4.07
N SER A 137 4.97 -9.15 -2.85
CA SER A 137 4.03 -9.32 -1.73
C SER A 137 3.34 -8.01 -1.35
N ALA A 138 4.09 -6.90 -1.27
CA ALA A 138 3.51 -5.58 -0.99
C ALA A 138 2.51 -5.16 -2.07
N VAL A 139 2.90 -5.26 -3.35
CA VAL A 139 2.04 -4.93 -4.50
C VAL A 139 0.78 -5.82 -4.52
N ASN A 140 0.93 -7.13 -4.36
CA ASN A 140 -0.19 -8.06 -4.34
C ASN A 140 -1.16 -7.76 -3.20
N LYS A 141 -0.67 -7.41 -2.02
CA LYS A 141 -1.51 -7.05 -0.87
C LYS A 141 -2.30 -5.78 -1.15
N VAL A 142 -1.68 -4.75 -1.71
CA VAL A 142 -2.35 -3.50 -2.12
C VAL A 142 -3.43 -3.75 -3.16
N LEU A 143 -3.09 -4.42 -4.27
CA LEU A 143 -4.04 -4.66 -5.37
C LEU A 143 -5.19 -5.57 -4.95
N SER A 144 -4.90 -6.65 -4.21
CA SER A 144 -5.93 -7.59 -3.75
C SER A 144 -6.93 -6.91 -2.82
N THR A 145 -6.45 -6.11 -1.86
CA THR A 145 -7.35 -5.36 -0.98
C THR A 145 -8.14 -4.30 -1.74
N LEU A 146 -7.52 -3.60 -2.69
CA LEU A 146 -8.23 -2.60 -3.49
C LEU A 146 -9.35 -3.24 -4.32
N ILE A 147 -9.08 -4.38 -4.95
CA ILE A 147 -10.08 -5.13 -5.73
C ILE A 147 -11.24 -5.57 -4.84
N ILE A 148 -10.96 -6.10 -3.64
CA ILE A 148 -12.00 -6.52 -2.69
C ILE A 148 -12.82 -5.32 -2.23
N ALA A 149 -12.16 -4.19 -1.91
CA ALA A 149 -12.84 -2.97 -1.48
C ALA A 149 -13.79 -2.43 -2.57
N ILE A 150 -13.34 -2.41 -3.84
CA ILE A 150 -14.18 -2.03 -4.98
C ILE A 150 -15.37 -2.98 -5.11
N ARG A 151 -15.16 -4.30 -5.08
CA ARG A 151 -16.25 -5.29 -5.17
C ARG A 151 -17.28 -5.11 -4.05
N ASN A 152 -16.83 -4.91 -2.82
CA ASN A 152 -17.71 -4.67 -1.69
C ASN A 152 -18.52 -3.38 -1.85
N ARG A 153 -17.90 -2.30 -2.36
CA ARG A 153 -18.60 -1.04 -2.59
C ARG A 153 -19.65 -1.17 -3.70
N VAL A 154 -19.33 -1.86 -4.78
CA VAL A 154 -20.27 -2.14 -5.88
C VAL A 154 -21.42 -3.03 -5.41
N ASP A 155 -21.14 -4.11 -4.66
CA ASP A 155 -22.17 -5.00 -4.12
C ASP A 155 -23.17 -4.26 -3.20
N LEU A 156 -22.68 -3.37 -2.34
CA LEU A 156 -23.56 -2.53 -1.51
C LEU A 156 -24.47 -1.63 -2.36
N GLY A 157 -23.93 -0.97 -3.39
CA GLY A 157 -24.73 -0.14 -4.30
C GLY A 157 -25.78 -0.95 -5.07
N LEU A 158 -25.42 -2.15 -5.55
CA LEU A 158 -26.37 -3.04 -6.23
C LEU A 158 -27.47 -3.54 -5.30
N LYS A 159 -27.16 -3.81 -4.03
CA LYS A 159 -28.16 -4.19 -3.01
C LYS A 159 -29.16 -3.06 -2.74
N GLU A 160 -28.69 -1.82 -2.67
CA GLU A 160 -29.57 -0.64 -2.50
C GLU A 160 -30.50 -0.47 -3.71
N ILE A 161 -29.98 -0.60 -4.94
CA ILE A 161 -30.80 -0.56 -6.17
C ILE A 161 -31.87 -1.65 -6.16
N ASN A 162 -31.48 -2.89 -5.84
CA ASN A 162 -32.42 -4.01 -5.79
C ASN A 162 -33.54 -3.79 -4.75
N LYS A 163 -33.22 -3.17 -3.60
CA LYS A 163 -34.22 -2.82 -2.59
C LYS A 163 -35.25 -1.83 -3.14
N VAL A 164 -34.78 -0.75 -3.76
CA VAL A 164 -35.66 0.29 -4.35
C VAL A 164 -36.53 -0.30 -5.47
N LEU A 165 -35.97 -1.14 -6.34
CA LEU A 165 -36.74 -1.81 -7.40
C LEU A 165 -37.81 -2.75 -6.84
N GLY A 166 -37.50 -3.45 -5.74
CA GLY A 166 -38.47 -4.29 -5.03
C GLY A 166 -39.64 -3.47 -4.45
N GLU A 167 -39.35 -2.31 -3.86
CA GLU A 167 -40.36 -1.38 -3.34
C GLU A 167 -41.26 -0.82 -4.45
N ILE A 168 -40.69 -0.39 -5.59
CA ILE A 168 -41.45 0.11 -6.75
C ILE A 168 -42.39 -0.97 -7.28
N LYS A 169 -41.91 -2.20 -7.46
CA LYS A 169 -42.71 -3.32 -7.94
C LYS A 169 -43.90 -3.64 -7.03
N GLN A 170 -43.73 -3.51 -5.70
CA GLN A 170 -44.82 -3.69 -4.74
C GLN A 170 -45.82 -2.52 -4.76
N GLY A 171 -45.34 -1.29 -4.98
CA GLY A 171 -46.18 -0.09 -5.15
C GLY A 171 -47.08 -0.18 -6.37
N GLU A 172 -46.56 -0.59 -7.53
CA GLU A 172 -47.34 -0.79 -8.76
C GLU A 172 -48.44 -1.85 -8.58
N GLY A 173 -48.14 -2.95 -7.89
CA GLY A 173 -49.11 -3.99 -7.59
C GLY A 173 -50.21 -3.57 -6.60
N SER A 174 -49.92 -2.62 -5.70
CA SER A 174 -50.90 -2.08 -4.76
C SER A 174 -51.86 -1.11 -5.42
N VAL A 175 -51.39 -0.26 -6.34
CA VAL A 175 -52.26 0.68 -7.09
C VAL A 175 -53.21 -0.06 -8.03
N ALA A 176 -52.76 -1.16 -8.64
CA ALA A 176 -53.62 -1.98 -9.50
C ALA A 176 -54.79 -2.64 -8.73
N LYS A 177 -54.59 -3.04 -7.47
CA LYS A 177 -55.62 -3.70 -6.64
C LYS A 177 -56.62 -2.76 -5.98
N ILE A 178 -56.34 -1.46 -5.90
CA ILE A 178 -57.25 -0.47 -5.30
C ILE A 178 -58.28 0.05 -6.33
N ASN A 179 -58.01 -0.16 -7.62
CA ASN A 179 -58.84 0.31 -8.74
C ASN A 179 -59.73 -0.78 -9.38
N GLU A 180 -59.84 -1.97 -8.77
CA GLU A 180 -60.83 -3.03 -9.09
C GLU A 180 -61.91 -3.10 -8.00
#